data_AF-A5H6G2-F1
#
_entry.id   AF-A5H6G2-F1
#
_cell.length_a   1.000
_cell.length_b   1.000
_cell.length_c   1.000
_cell.angle_alpha   90.00
_cell.angle_beta   90.00
_cell.angle_gamma   90.00
#
_symmetry.space_group_name_H-M   'P 1'
#
loop_
_entity.id
_entity.type
_entity.pdbx_description
1 polymer ?
#
loop_
_entity_poly.entity_id
_entity_poly.type
_entity_poly.pdbx_seq_one_letter_code
_entity_poly.pdbx_strand_id
1 'polypeptide(L)'
;ACPSQCSCSGTTVDCSGKSLASVPTGIPTNKQILFLSSNQIKKLEPGVFDSLANLRELHLWGNQLVSLPPGVFDKLTQLNHLFLNNNQLKSVPRGAFDNLKSLTHIFLYNNPWDCACSDILYLSRWISRNLAAVGDTNSRTDPDSARCSGTNTPVRAVTEASTSPSKCP
;
A
#
# COMPACT_ATOMS: atom_id res chain seq x y z
N ALA A 1 -7.83 3.72 -24.08
CA ALA A 1 -6.66 4.50 -24.55
C ALA A 1 -5.68 4.69 -23.38
N CYS A 2 -4.41 5.01 -23.64
CA CYS A 2 -3.47 5.32 -22.55
C CYS A 2 -3.81 6.69 -21.93
N PRO A 3 -3.75 6.88 -20.59
CA PRO A 3 -3.87 8.20 -19.98
C PRO A 3 -2.80 9.15 -20.52
N SER A 4 -3.16 10.41 -20.83
CA SER A 4 -2.27 11.37 -21.51
C SER A 4 -1.01 11.74 -20.74
N GLN A 5 -1.04 11.59 -19.41
CA GLN A 5 0.10 11.87 -18.52
C GLN A 5 1.05 10.66 -18.36
N CYS A 6 0.68 9.51 -18.93
CA CYS A 6 1.38 8.25 -18.74
C CYS A 6 1.88 7.67 -20.06
N SER A 7 2.80 6.73 -19.95
CA SER A 7 3.28 5.90 -21.06
C SER A 7 2.69 4.50 -20.93
N CYS A 8 2.22 3.90 -22.03
CA CYS A 8 1.69 2.54 -22.01
C CYS A 8 2.44 1.66 -22.99
N SER A 9 2.86 0.48 -22.54
CA SER A 9 3.48 -0.54 -23.39
C SER A 9 3.02 -1.92 -22.93
N GLY A 10 2.57 -2.77 -23.87
CA GLY A 10 2.05 -4.10 -23.54
C GLY A 10 0.95 -4.06 -22.46
N THR A 11 1.16 -4.77 -21.36
CA THR A 11 0.28 -4.80 -20.18
C THR A 11 0.63 -3.77 -19.10
N THR A 12 1.61 -2.91 -19.36
CA THR A 12 2.12 -1.91 -18.41
C THR A 12 1.53 -0.53 -18.68
N VAL A 13 1.28 0.21 -17.59
CA VAL A 13 1.04 1.66 -17.57
C VAL A 13 2.05 2.29 -16.63
N ASP A 14 2.87 3.18 -17.16
CA ASP A 14 3.89 3.91 -16.42
C ASP A 14 3.51 5.38 -16.28
N CYS A 15 3.15 5.75 -15.06
CA CYS A 15 2.83 7.11 -14.63
C CYS A 15 3.84 7.60 -13.58
N SER A 16 5.01 6.98 -13.45
CA SER A 16 6.00 7.29 -12.43
C SER A 16 6.74 8.62 -12.68
N GLY A 17 7.05 9.36 -11.61
CA GLY A 17 7.86 10.57 -11.72
C GLY A 17 7.22 11.72 -12.50
N LYS A 18 5.89 11.75 -12.62
CA LYS A 18 5.15 12.76 -13.42
C LYS A 18 4.57 13.90 -12.58
N SER A 19 4.97 14.00 -11.31
CA SER A 19 4.46 15.00 -10.35
C SER A 19 2.92 14.96 -10.21
N LEU A 20 2.34 13.77 -10.31
CA LEU A 20 0.88 13.60 -10.25
C LEU A 20 0.36 13.88 -8.84
N ALA A 21 -0.72 14.65 -8.75
CA ALA A 21 -1.43 14.88 -7.49
C ALA A 21 -2.50 13.81 -7.20
N SER A 22 -2.92 13.04 -8.21
CA SER A 22 -3.94 11.99 -8.13
C SER A 22 -3.66 10.88 -9.13
N VAL A 23 -4.34 9.74 -8.99
CA VAL A 23 -4.28 8.65 -9.97
C VAL A 23 -4.97 9.09 -11.27
N PRO A 24 -4.31 8.98 -12.44
CA PRO A 24 -4.92 9.34 -13.71
C PRO A 24 -6.17 8.50 -14.01
N THR A 25 -7.22 9.15 -14.50
CA THR A 25 -8.45 8.48 -14.93
C THR A 25 -8.25 7.74 -16.25
N GLY A 26 -9.08 6.72 -16.50
CA GLY A 26 -9.11 6.03 -17.80
C GLY A 26 -7.96 5.05 -18.03
N ILE A 27 -7.34 4.54 -16.96
CA ILE A 27 -6.38 3.44 -17.03
C ILE A 27 -7.07 2.21 -17.67
N PRO A 28 -6.53 1.64 -18.77
CA PRO A 28 -7.15 0.47 -19.40
C PRO A 28 -7.22 -0.73 -18.45
N THR A 29 -8.35 -1.43 -18.44
CA THR A 29 -8.67 -2.50 -17.49
C THR A 29 -7.93 -3.82 -17.74
N ASN A 30 -7.33 -3.97 -18.93
CA ASN A 30 -6.55 -5.14 -19.33
C ASN A 30 -5.07 -5.07 -18.89
N LYS A 31 -4.71 -4.06 -18.08
CA LYS A 31 -3.34 -3.82 -17.64
C LYS A 31 -3.02 -4.64 -16.40
N GLN A 32 -1.77 -5.07 -16.30
CA GLN A 32 -1.26 -5.94 -15.24
C GLN A 32 -0.27 -5.21 -14.33
N ILE A 33 0.45 -4.21 -14.84
CA ILE A 33 1.46 -3.48 -14.08
C ILE A 33 1.13 -1.99 -14.14
N LEU A 34 0.98 -1.37 -12.97
CA LEU A 34 0.72 0.05 -12.83
C LEU A 34 1.80 0.71 -11.97
N PHE A 35 2.61 1.57 -12.61
CA PHE A 35 3.58 2.41 -11.92
C PHE A 35 2.98 3.79 -11.63
N LEU A 36 2.80 4.10 -10.34
CA LEU A 36 2.39 5.41 -9.83
C LEU A 36 3.43 5.99 -8.87
N SER A 37 4.64 5.42 -8.82
CA SER A 37 5.69 5.77 -7.88
C SER A 37 6.29 7.15 -8.12
N SER A 38 6.92 7.72 -7.10
CA SER A 38 7.62 9.01 -7.17
C SER A 38 6.72 10.16 -7.67
N ASN A 39 5.51 10.25 -7.12
CA ASN A 39 4.54 11.30 -7.42
C ASN A 39 4.17 12.08 -6.15
N GLN A 40 3.16 12.94 -6.23
CA GLN A 40 2.69 13.80 -5.13
C GLN A 40 1.28 13.41 -4.68
N ILE A 41 0.90 12.14 -4.85
CA ILE A 41 -0.44 11.66 -4.55
C ILE A 41 -0.63 11.61 -3.03
N LYS A 42 -1.60 12.38 -2.53
CA LYS A 42 -1.92 12.47 -1.10
C LYS A 42 -3.07 11.57 -0.66
N LYS A 43 -3.98 11.29 -1.59
CA LYS A 43 -5.21 10.55 -1.36
C LYS A 43 -5.50 9.67 -2.58
N LEU A 44 -6.12 8.53 -2.31
CA LEU A 44 -6.74 7.69 -3.33
C LEU A 44 -8.24 7.89 -3.23
N GLU A 45 -8.91 7.96 -4.37
CA GLU A 45 -10.38 7.97 -4.38
C GLU A 45 -10.91 6.55 -4.08
N PRO A 46 -12.04 6.42 -3.36
CA PRO A 46 -12.70 5.12 -3.18
C PRO A 46 -12.96 4.44 -4.53
N GLY A 47 -12.63 3.16 -4.63
CA GLY A 47 -12.84 2.37 -5.84
C GLY A 47 -11.93 2.71 -7.04
N VAL A 48 -10.90 3.54 -6.86
CA VAL A 48 -10.01 3.98 -7.95
C VAL A 48 -9.32 2.83 -8.71
N PHE A 49 -9.20 1.65 -8.09
CA PHE A 49 -8.60 0.46 -8.71
C PHE A 49 -9.62 -0.65 -9.00
N ASP A 50 -10.92 -0.44 -8.76
CA ASP A 50 -11.93 -1.51 -8.83
C ASP A 50 -12.06 -2.14 -10.22
N SER A 51 -11.86 -1.34 -11.28
CA SER A 51 -11.90 -1.81 -12.66
C SER A 51 -10.63 -2.53 -13.11
N LEU A 52 -9.56 -2.53 -12.30
CA LEU A 52 -8.24 -3.06 -12.64
C LEU A 52 -8.05 -4.50 -12.12
N ALA A 53 -9.07 -5.36 -12.24
CA ALA A 53 -9.05 -6.73 -11.69
C ALA A 53 -7.94 -7.65 -12.26
N ASN A 54 -7.27 -7.24 -13.34
CA ASN A 54 -6.12 -7.96 -13.93
C ASN A 54 -4.76 -7.53 -13.37
N LEU A 55 -4.74 -6.57 -12.44
CA LEU A 55 -3.50 -6.04 -11.89
C LEU A 55 -2.73 -7.12 -11.11
N ARG A 56 -1.45 -7.25 -11.42
CA ARG A 56 -0.46 -8.12 -10.75
C ARG A 56 0.53 -7.32 -9.93
N GLU A 57 0.81 -6.08 -10.33
CA GLU A 57 1.72 -5.19 -9.62
C GLU A 57 1.16 -3.77 -9.50
N LEU A 58 1.18 -3.24 -8.29
CA LEU A 58 0.78 -1.88 -7.98
C LEU A 58 1.92 -1.16 -7.25
N HIS A 59 2.51 -0.17 -7.92
CA HIS A 59 3.62 0.61 -7.36
C HIS A 59 3.12 1.99 -6.93
N LEU A 60 2.94 2.20 -5.62
CA LEU A 60 2.51 3.46 -5.03
C LEU A 60 3.60 4.11 -4.15
N TRP A 61 4.82 3.56 -4.17
CA TRP A 61 5.90 4.03 -3.31
C TRP A 61 6.39 5.43 -3.69
N GLY A 62 6.92 6.17 -2.72
CA GLY A 62 7.42 7.53 -2.96
C GLY A 62 6.30 8.52 -3.30
N ASN A 63 5.16 8.39 -2.62
CA ASN A 63 4.05 9.33 -2.68
C ASN A 63 3.87 10.01 -1.30
N GLN A 64 2.74 10.71 -1.12
CA GLN A 64 2.40 11.42 0.11
C GLN A 64 1.12 10.88 0.74
N LEU A 65 0.82 9.59 0.53
CA LEU A 65 -0.42 8.97 1.00
C LEU A 65 -0.47 8.99 2.52
N VAL A 66 -1.50 9.63 3.07
CA VAL A 66 -1.72 9.76 4.52
C VAL A 66 -2.69 8.72 5.08
N SER A 67 -3.57 8.20 4.24
CA SER A 67 -4.53 7.14 4.55
C SER A 67 -4.92 6.40 3.27
N LEU A 68 -5.54 5.24 3.42
CA LEU A 68 -6.12 4.46 2.33
C LEU A 68 -7.64 4.42 2.53
N PRO A 69 -8.45 4.55 1.46
CA PRO A 69 -9.88 4.28 1.54
C PRO A 69 -10.15 2.81 1.92
N PRO A 70 -11.17 2.52 2.74
CA PRO A 70 -11.62 1.16 2.96
C PRO A 70 -11.93 0.46 1.63
N GLY A 71 -11.49 -0.78 1.49
CA GLY A 71 -11.75 -1.62 0.31
C GLY A 71 -11.03 -1.21 -0.98
N VAL A 72 -10.11 -0.23 -0.95
CA VAL A 72 -9.42 0.28 -2.17
C VAL A 72 -8.67 -0.80 -2.97
N PHE A 73 -8.38 -1.95 -2.37
CA PHE A 73 -7.71 -3.08 -3.02
C PHE A 73 -8.59 -4.32 -3.18
N ASP A 74 -9.89 -4.26 -2.83
CA ASP A 74 -10.75 -5.44 -2.74
C ASP A 74 -10.92 -6.20 -4.05
N LYS A 75 -10.86 -5.50 -5.19
CA LYS A 75 -10.99 -6.10 -6.53
C LYS A 75 -9.68 -6.62 -7.10
N LEU A 76 -8.54 -6.36 -6.44
CA LEU A 76 -7.22 -6.72 -6.92
C LEU A 76 -6.82 -8.15 -6.50
N THR A 77 -7.70 -9.12 -6.74
CA THR A 77 -7.52 -10.49 -6.24
C THR A 77 -6.33 -11.22 -6.88
N GLN A 78 -5.84 -10.75 -8.03
CA GLN A 78 -4.68 -11.28 -8.75
C GLN A 78 -3.36 -10.56 -8.40
N LEU A 79 -3.38 -9.59 -7.49
CA LEU A 79 -2.21 -8.79 -7.15
C LEU A 79 -1.13 -9.64 -6.48
N ASN A 80 0.08 -9.64 -7.04
CA ASN A 80 1.24 -10.33 -6.51
C ASN A 80 2.16 -9.38 -5.72
N HIS A 81 2.34 -8.15 -6.22
CA HIS A 81 3.24 -7.16 -5.62
C HIS A 81 2.52 -5.85 -5.32
N LEU A 82 2.66 -5.38 -4.08
CA LEU A 82 2.11 -4.11 -3.62
C LEU A 82 3.20 -3.28 -2.94
N PHE A 83 3.51 -2.12 -3.51
CA PHE A 83 4.53 -1.22 -2.97
C PHE A 83 3.87 0.01 -2.36
N LEU A 84 3.85 0.10 -1.03
CA LEU A 84 3.31 1.22 -0.25
C LEU A 84 4.37 1.96 0.57
N ASN A 85 5.63 1.52 0.50
CA ASN A 85 6.75 2.10 1.22
C ASN A 85 6.99 3.57 0.83
N ASN A 86 7.70 4.31 1.67
CA ASN A 86 8.00 5.73 1.43
C ASN A 86 6.72 6.56 1.19
N ASN A 87 5.77 6.48 2.11
CA ASN A 87 4.54 7.27 2.16
C ASN A 87 4.38 7.89 3.56
N GLN A 88 3.19 8.42 3.87
CA GLN A 88 2.86 9.06 5.15
C GLN A 88 1.76 8.29 5.91
N LEU A 89 1.65 6.98 5.68
CA LEU A 89 0.62 6.14 6.27
C LEU A 89 0.89 5.96 7.77
N LYS A 90 -0.14 6.21 8.59
CA LYS A 90 -0.11 5.97 10.03
C LYS A 90 -0.76 4.64 10.42
N SER A 91 -1.73 4.20 9.65
CA SER A 91 -2.42 2.92 9.78
C SER A 91 -2.95 2.51 8.40
N VAL A 92 -3.57 1.32 8.31
CA VAL A 92 -4.35 0.91 7.15
C VAL A 92 -5.74 0.50 7.61
N PRO A 93 -6.79 0.69 6.78
CA PRO A 93 -8.13 0.25 7.13
C PRO A 93 -8.18 -1.24 7.48
N ARG A 94 -9.04 -1.58 8.44
CA ARG A 94 -9.28 -2.99 8.77
C ARG A 94 -9.74 -3.73 7.52
N GLY A 95 -9.08 -4.85 7.24
CA GLY A 95 -9.38 -5.70 6.10
C GLY A 95 -8.76 -5.26 4.77
N ALA A 96 -7.95 -4.20 4.74
CA ALA A 96 -7.40 -3.63 3.50
C ALA A 96 -6.68 -4.64 2.59
N PHE A 97 -6.15 -5.73 3.15
CA PHE A 97 -5.40 -6.75 2.41
C PHE A 97 -6.11 -8.11 2.37
N ASP A 98 -7.32 -8.24 2.91
CA ASP A 98 -7.95 -9.55 3.13
C ASP A 98 -8.31 -10.24 1.80
N ASN A 99 -8.59 -9.47 0.76
CA ASN A 99 -8.94 -9.97 -0.58
C ASN A 99 -7.73 -10.17 -1.51
N LEU A 100 -6.52 -9.81 -1.08
CA LEU A 100 -5.29 -9.94 -1.86
C LEU A 100 -4.75 -11.39 -1.81
N LYS A 101 -5.53 -12.34 -2.32
CA LYS A 101 -5.26 -13.79 -2.18
C LYS A 101 -4.00 -14.27 -2.90
N SER A 102 -3.55 -13.55 -3.92
CA SER A 102 -2.35 -13.87 -4.69
C SER A 102 -1.10 -13.10 -4.27
N LEU A 103 -1.18 -12.32 -3.18
CA LEU A 103 -0.10 -11.43 -2.75
C LEU A 103 1.09 -12.24 -2.24
N THR A 104 2.26 -11.99 -2.83
CA THR A 104 3.52 -12.62 -2.44
C THR A 104 4.52 -11.61 -1.91
N HIS A 105 4.40 -10.33 -2.28
CA HIS A 105 5.30 -9.28 -1.82
C HIS A 105 4.53 -8.01 -1.49
N ILE A 106 4.81 -7.47 -0.31
CA ILE A 106 4.34 -6.17 0.13
C ILE A 106 5.46 -5.39 0.79
N PHE A 107 5.58 -4.12 0.43
CA PHE A 107 6.60 -3.22 0.96
C PHE A 107 5.93 -2.09 1.73
N LEU A 108 6.21 -2.02 3.04
CA LEU A 108 5.53 -1.14 4.00
C LEU A 108 6.50 -0.22 4.77
N TYR A 109 7.80 -0.42 4.61
CA TYR A 109 8.84 0.35 5.30
C TYR A 109 8.78 1.85 4.97
N ASN A 110 9.43 2.68 5.78
CA ASN A 110 9.42 4.14 5.61
C ASN A 110 8.00 4.73 5.52
N ASN A 111 7.15 4.33 6.46
CA ASN A 111 5.88 4.98 6.77
C ASN A 111 5.87 5.29 8.28
N PRO A 112 5.29 6.43 8.71
CA PRO A 112 5.23 6.81 10.11
C PRO A 112 4.10 6.07 10.84
N TRP A 113 4.18 4.74 10.93
CA TRP A 113 3.15 3.90 11.54
C TRP A 113 2.88 4.32 12.99
N ASP A 114 1.63 4.70 13.29
CA ASP A 114 1.20 5.13 14.62
C ASP A 114 0.81 3.90 15.44
N CYS A 115 1.77 3.40 16.20
CA CYS A 115 1.57 2.22 17.04
C CYS A 115 0.91 2.52 18.40
N ALA A 116 0.59 3.77 18.70
CA ALA A 116 -0.14 4.12 19.92
C ALA A 116 -1.66 4.07 19.69
N CYS A 117 -2.12 4.38 18.48
CA CYS A 117 -3.50 4.22 18.05
C CYS A 117 -3.87 2.74 17.83
N SER A 118 -5.09 2.33 18.23
CA SER A 118 -5.57 0.95 18.07
C SER A 118 -5.81 0.51 16.62
N ASP A 119 -5.93 1.43 15.67
CA ASP A 119 -6.12 1.10 14.25
C ASP A 119 -4.93 0.31 13.66
N ILE A 120 -3.75 0.41 14.28
CA ILE A 120 -2.57 -0.35 13.88
C ILE A 120 -2.74 -1.87 14.06
N LEU A 121 -3.67 -2.31 14.92
CA LEU A 121 -3.80 -3.71 15.32
C LEU A 121 -4.11 -4.63 14.13
N TYR A 122 -4.84 -4.13 13.13
CA TYR A 122 -5.06 -4.90 11.90
C TYR A 122 -3.74 -5.17 11.19
N LEU A 123 -2.95 -4.12 10.93
CA LEU A 123 -1.67 -4.24 10.24
C LEU A 123 -0.69 -5.14 11.00
N SER A 124 -0.60 -4.93 12.32
CA SER A 124 0.26 -5.72 13.21
C SER A 124 -0.05 -7.22 13.13
N ARG A 125 -1.34 -7.58 13.23
CA ARG A 125 -1.78 -8.98 13.13
C ARG A 125 -1.60 -9.54 11.73
N TRP A 126 -1.85 -8.73 10.70
CA TRP A 126 -1.70 -9.16 9.31
C TRP A 126 -0.23 -9.49 9.02
N ILE A 127 0.72 -8.63 9.41
CA ILE A 127 2.16 -8.90 9.24
C ILE A 127 2.55 -10.18 9.99
N SER A 128 2.12 -10.33 11.25
CA SER A 128 2.39 -11.52 12.05
C SER A 128 1.92 -12.84 11.42
N ARG A 129 0.92 -12.80 10.55
CA ARG A 129 0.39 -13.97 9.82
C ARG A 129 1.00 -14.16 8.43
N ASN A 130 1.61 -13.12 7.86
CA ASN A 130 2.09 -13.08 6.48
C ASN A 130 3.58 -12.72 6.41
N LEU A 131 4.38 -13.29 7.32
CA LEU A 131 5.80 -12.91 7.50
C LEU A 131 6.61 -12.99 6.20
N ALA A 132 6.39 -14.03 5.39
CA ALA A 132 7.13 -14.27 4.15
C ALA A 132 6.86 -13.20 3.07
N ALA A 133 5.71 -12.52 3.14
CA ALA A 133 5.30 -11.56 2.12
C ALA A 133 5.90 -10.16 2.33
N VAL A 134 6.38 -9.84 3.54
CA VAL A 134 6.83 -8.48 3.85
C VAL A 134 8.31 -8.34 3.51
N GLY A 135 8.66 -7.35 2.67
CA GLY A 135 10.02 -7.11 2.21
C GLY A 135 10.73 -5.89 2.83
N ASP A 136 12.06 -5.90 2.81
CA ASP A 136 12.95 -4.77 3.14
C ASP A 136 13.29 -3.89 1.91
N THR A 137 14.17 -2.90 2.10
CA THR A 137 14.67 -2.00 1.04
C THR A 137 15.47 -2.70 -0.05
N ASN A 138 15.92 -3.94 0.18
CA ASN A 138 16.72 -4.74 -0.75
C ASN A 138 15.90 -5.87 -1.38
N SER A 139 14.56 -5.82 -1.26
CA SER A 139 13.66 -6.87 -1.72
C SER A 139 13.89 -8.24 -1.08
N ARG A 140 14.47 -8.26 0.14
CA ARG A 140 14.58 -9.48 0.97
C ARG A 140 13.40 -9.56 1.91
N THR A 141 12.96 -10.77 2.24
CA THR A 141 11.94 -11.00 3.27
C THR A 141 12.42 -10.45 4.61
N ASP A 142 11.68 -9.48 5.15
CA ASP A 142 11.91 -8.86 6.45
C ASP A 142 10.56 -8.38 7.03
N PRO A 143 9.91 -9.17 7.89
CA PRO A 143 8.66 -8.78 8.53
C PRO A 143 8.84 -7.68 9.60
N ASP A 144 10.08 -7.30 9.93
CA ASP A 144 10.41 -6.21 10.86
C ASP A 144 10.67 -4.86 10.16
N SER A 145 10.55 -4.80 8.83
CA SER A 145 10.83 -3.61 8.03
C SER A 145 9.82 -2.48 8.25
N ALA A 146 8.56 -2.81 8.59
CA ALA A 146 7.56 -1.85 9.03
C ALA A 146 7.75 -1.52 10.51
N ARG A 147 8.12 -0.26 10.81
CA ARG A 147 8.47 0.17 12.17
C ARG A 147 7.58 1.29 12.67
N CYS A 148 7.27 1.23 13.96
CA CYS A 148 6.51 2.23 14.69
C CYS A 148 7.24 3.58 14.70
N SER A 149 6.51 4.65 14.43
CA SER A 149 7.02 6.02 14.55
C SER A 149 7.44 6.31 15.98
N GLY A 150 8.60 6.95 16.16
CA GLY A 150 9.16 7.34 17.46
C GLY A 150 9.90 6.23 18.22
N THR A 151 9.41 4.99 18.21
CA THR A 151 10.04 3.88 18.96
C THR A 151 10.94 2.99 18.10
N ASN A 152 10.76 3.00 16.77
CA ASN A 152 11.40 2.09 15.82
C ASN A 152 11.18 0.58 16.09
N THR A 153 10.23 0.24 16.96
CA THR A 153 9.83 -1.15 17.22
C THR A 153 9.09 -1.72 16.00
N PRO A 154 9.25 -3.00 15.65
CA PRO A 154 8.48 -3.60 14.57
C PRO A 154 6.97 -3.50 14.82
N VAL A 155 6.20 -3.13 13.80
CA VAL A 155 4.73 -3.02 13.89
C VAL A 155 4.10 -4.36 14.30
N ARG A 156 4.65 -5.49 13.85
CA ARG A 156 4.16 -6.83 14.19
C ARG A 156 4.31 -7.19 15.68
N ALA A 157 5.16 -6.49 16.42
CA ALA A 157 5.37 -6.70 17.84
C ALA A 157 4.39 -5.92 18.73
N VAL A 158 3.54 -5.06 18.14
CA VAL A 158 2.52 -4.29 18.86
C VAL A 158 1.43 -5.20 19.40
N THR A 159 1.02 -4.97 20.64
CA THR A 159 -0.05 -5.72 21.32
C THR A 159 -1.24 -4.81 21.62
N GLU A 160 -2.42 -5.39 21.87
CA GLU A 160 -3.62 -4.62 22.24
C GLU A 160 -3.36 -3.73 23.47
N ALA A 161 -2.66 -4.26 24.49
CA ALA A 161 -2.34 -3.55 25.72
C ALA A 161 -1.46 -2.31 25.51
N SER A 162 -0.66 -2.26 24.44
CA SER A 162 0.18 -1.09 24.10
C SER A 162 -0.55 0.00 23.30
N THR A 163 -1.79 -0.25 22.88
CA THR A 163 -2.58 0.66 22.03
C THR A 163 -3.78 1.24 22.77
N SER A 164 -4.36 2.33 22.26
CA SER A 164 -5.65 2.84 22.73
C SER A 164 -6.44 3.52 21.59
N PRO A 165 -7.77 3.33 21.51
CA PRO A 165 -8.63 4.11 20.61
C PRO A 165 -8.59 5.61 20.91
N SER A 166 -8.35 5.99 22.17
CA SER A 166 -8.28 7.40 22.58
C SER A 166 -7.03 8.12 22.06
N LYS A 167 -6.07 7.39 21.49
CA LYS A 167 -4.82 7.92 20.90
C LYS A 167 -4.88 7.97 19.37
N CYS A 168 -6.04 7.67 18.79
CA CYS A 168 -6.27 7.77 17.35
C CYS A 168 -6.68 9.20 16.95
N PRO A 169 -6.29 9.67 15.75
CA PRO A 169 -6.65 10.99 15.23
C PRO A 169 -8.14 11.14 14.88
#